data_AF-A0A0V1BZZ1-F1
#
_entry.id   AF-A0A0V1BZZ1-F1
#
_cell.length_a   1.000
_cell.length_b   1.000
_cell.length_c   1.000
_cell.angle_alpha   90.00
_cell.angle_beta   90.00
_cell.angle_gamma   90.00
#
_symmetry.space_group_name_H-M   'P 1'
#
loop_
_entity.id
_entity.type
_entity.pdbx_description
1 polymer ?
#
loop_
_entity_poly.entity_id
_entity_poly.type
_entity_poly.pdbx_seq_one_letter_code
_entity_poly.pdbx_strand_id
1 'polypeptide(L)'
;MEVYVGKQNEGPHQMDTSPAAVVKRLCSAIVGTGRNITMDNWFMSYSLVEDLLKEKLTAVGTMRKNKRQIPAAFIETKHRELNSSLFGYQKNMTLVSYVPKKNKNVILLSSMHHDGSIVSTGQREKPEIVVFYNKTKSGVDRADQLAQCYNTARKSQRWPLAIFFHLLNVSVINACVIHQHNSGESGKRKNFIKNIAFELLQPYLRSRLDCKSLTEKLRLQIDAHLPGPSTTQDTGIEIKKKRCKFCPRKEDRKTKTVCSECASHICSFHSTILCMDCAAKAAEEVVTDD
;
A
#
# COMPACT_ATOMS: atom_id res chain seq x y z
N MET A 1 -0.69 -11.36 10.80
CA MET A 1 -1.85 -11.49 9.90
C MET A 1 -2.19 -12.97 9.81
N GLU A 2 -3.47 -13.32 9.88
CA GLU A 2 -3.96 -14.69 9.77
C GLU A 2 -5.06 -14.73 8.71
N VAL A 3 -5.06 -15.75 7.84
CA VAL A 3 -6.06 -15.91 6.79
C VAL A 3 -7.25 -16.67 7.35
N TYR A 4 -8.44 -16.08 7.29
CA TYR A 4 -9.66 -16.81 7.63
C TYR A 4 -10.02 -17.79 6.51
N VAL A 5 -9.96 -19.09 6.82
CA VAL A 5 -10.19 -20.19 5.86
C VAL A 5 -11.56 -20.84 5.98
N GLY A 6 -12.47 -20.27 6.78
CA GLY A 6 -13.79 -20.84 7.02
C GLY A 6 -13.74 -22.14 7.85
N LYS A 7 -14.66 -23.07 7.56
CA LYS A 7 -14.70 -24.37 8.24
C LYS A 7 -13.58 -25.25 7.69
N GLN A 8 -12.69 -25.66 8.57
CA GLN A 8 -11.60 -26.58 8.24
C GLN A 8 -12.08 -28.03 8.41
N ASN A 9 -11.53 -28.92 7.58
CA ASN A 9 -11.70 -30.36 7.76
C ASN A 9 -10.95 -30.83 9.02
N GLU A 10 -11.43 -31.91 9.62
CA GLU A 10 -10.71 -32.55 10.72
C GLU A 10 -9.32 -32.99 10.25
N GLY A 11 -8.32 -32.77 11.09
CA GLY A 11 -6.94 -33.12 10.78
C GLY A 11 -5.92 -32.21 11.45
N PRO A 12 -4.62 -32.42 11.17
CA PRO A 12 -3.52 -31.76 11.87
C PRO A 12 -3.45 -30.25 11.62
N HIS A 13 -4.18 -29.72 10.63
CA HIS A 13 -4.21 -28.30 10.28
C HIS A 13 -5.47 -27.58 10.78
N GLN A 14 -6.37 -28.27 11.47
CA GLN A 14 -7.54 -27.66 12.06
C GLN A 14 -7.12 -26.76 13.23
N MET A 15 -7.64 -25.52 13.25
CA MET A 15 -7.35 -24.53 14.28
C MET A 15 -8.65 -23.97 14.84
N ASP A 16 -8.62 -23.57 16.12
CA ASP A 16 -9.73 -22.83 16.69
C ASP A 16 -9.83 -21.44 16.05
N THR A 17 -10.92 -21.19 15.32
CA THR A 17 -11.21 -19.92 14.66
C THR A 17 -12.14 -19.02 15.49
N SER A 18 -12.38 -19.39 16.75
CA SER A 18 -13.13 -18.55 17.69
C SER A 18 -12.48 -17.16 17.79
N PRO A 19 -13.28 -16.08 17.96
CA PRO A 19 -12.73 -14.73 18.04
C PRO A 19 -11.67 -14.57 19.14
N ALA A 20 -11.86 -15.27 20.27
CA ALA A 20 -10.91 -15.28 21.38
C ALA A 20 -9.57 -15.92 20.99
N ALA A 21 -9.60 -17.08 20.33
CA ALA A 21 -8.38 -17.76 19.89
C ALA A 21 -7.60 -16.96 18.84
N VAL A 22 -8.31 -16.32 17.90
CA VAL A 22 -7.70 -15.42 16.91
C VAL A 22 -7.02 -14.25 17.59
N VAL A 23 -7.67 -13.57 18.54
CA VAL A 23 -7.07 -12.45 19.28
C VAL A 23 -5.81 -12.89 20.02
N LYS A 24 -5.85 -14.01 20.76
CA LYS A 24 -4.69 -14.53 21.50
C LYS A 24 -3.52 -14.85 20.56
N ARG A 25 -3.78 -15.49 19.42
CA ARG A 25 -2.73 -15.76 18.42
C ARG A 25 -2.13 -14.48 17.85
N LEU A 26 -2.95 -13.50 17.48
CA LEU A 26 -2.49 -12.21 16.95
C LEU A 26 -1.69 -11.41 17.98
N CYS A 27 -1.98 -11.58 19.27
CA CYS A 27 -1.31 -10.86 20.36
C CYS A 27 -0.10 -11.62 20.94
N SER A 28 0.19 -12.83 20.48
CA SER A 28 1.28 -13.68 21.01
C SER A 28 2.62 -12.95 21.14
N ALA A 29 2.98 -12.11 20.17
CA ALA A 29 4.24 -11.36 20.15
C ALA A 29 4.30 -10.20 21.18
N ILE A 30 3.17 -9.82 21.79
CA ILE A 30 3.10 -8.69 22.74
C ILE A 30 2.63 -9.11 24.14
N VAL A 31 2.41 -10.41 24.38
CA VAL A 31 2.09 -10.97 25.70
C VAL A 31 3.15 -10.53 26.73
N GLY A 32 2.71 -10.18 27.93
CA GLY A 32 3.61 -9.77 29.01
C GLY A 32 4.04 -8.29 28.97
N THR A 33 3.71 -7.55 27.90
CA THR A 33 4.29 -6.21 27.68
C THR A 33 3.50 -5.05 28.29
N GLY A 34 2.32 -5.30 28.88
CA GLY A 34 1.47 -4.25 29.45
C GLY A 34 0.77 -3.38 28.40
N ARG A 35 0.74 -3.81 27.14
CA ARG A 35 0.08 -3.06 26.06
C ARG A 35 -1.45 -3.22 26.09
N ASN A 36 -2.14 -2.23 25.54
CA ASN A 36 -3.58 -2.25 25.35
C ASN A 36 -3.97 -2.72 23.94
N ILE A 37 -5.07 -3.47 23.86
CA ILE A 37 -5.69 -3.91 22.62
C ILE A 37 -7.04 -3.20 22.45
N THR A 38 -7.22 -2.48 21.34
CA THR A 38 -8.53 -1.96 20.95
C THR A 38 -9.17 -2.90 19.93
N MET A 39 -10.38 -3.39 20.21
CA MET A 39 -11.06 -4.36 19.34
C MET A 39 -12.55 -4.03 19.13
N ASP A 40 -13.10 -4.50 18.02
CA ASP A 40 -14.53 -4.36 17.72
C ASP A 40 -15.37 -5.44 18.45
N ASN A 41 -16.68 -5.24 18.44
CA ASN A 41 -17.70 -6.08 19.06
C ASN A 41 -17.70 -7.55 18.58
N TRP A 42 -17.14 -7.85 17.40
CA TRP A 42 -16.99 -9.22 16.93
C TRP A 42 -16.05 -10.03 17.83
N PHE A 43 -14.96 -9.40 18.26
CA PHE A 43 -13.91 -10.03 19.08
C PHE A 43 -14.17 -9.88 20.58
N MET A 44 -14.90 -8.85 20.99
CA MET A 44 -15.06 -8.52 22.40
C MET A 44 -15.95 -9.52 23.17
N SER A 45 -15.41 -10.04 24.27
CA SER A 45 -16.17 -10.72 25.32
C SER A 45 -15.52 -10.48 26.69
N TYR A 46 -16.35 -10.53 27.75
CA TYR A 46 -15.87 -10.44 29.12
C TYR A 46 -14.77 -11.47 29.43
N SER A 47 -15.00 -12.75 29.08
CA SER A 47 -14.05 -13.84 29.31
C SER A 47 -12.70 -13.65 28.59
N LEU A 48 -12.71 -13.06 27.38
CA LEU A 48 -11.48 -12.78 26.66
C LEU A 48 -10.67 -11.69 27.38
N VAL A 49 -11.33 -10.65 27.89
CA VAL A 49 -10.64 -9.58 28.64
C VAL A 49 -10.03 -10.13 29.94
N GLU A 50 -10.71 -11.06 30.62
CA GLU A 50 -10.13 -11.74 31.80
C GLU A 50 -8.87 -12.52 31.45
N ASP A 51 -8.87 -13.24 30.33
CA ASP A 51 -7.71 -14.00 29.89
C ASP A 51 -6.54 -13.09 29.47
N LEU A 52 -6.82 -12.00 28.75
CA LEU A 52 -5.80 -11.03 28.37
C LEU A 52 -5.16 -10.38 29.60
N LEU A 53 -5.93 -10.10 30.65
CA LEU A 53 -5.38 -9.57 31.90
C LEU A 53 -4.39 -10.52 32.57
N LYS A 54 -4.65 -11.84 32.54
CA LYS A 54 -3.69 -12.86 33.04
C LYS A 54 -2.38 -12.83 32.24
N GLU A 55 -2.45 -12.46 30.96
CA GLU A 55 -1.32 -12.32 30.05
C GLU A 55 -0.65 -10.92 30.09
N LYS A 56 -0.98 -10.08 31.09
CA LYS A 56 -0.53 -8.68 31.22
C LYS A 56 -0.85 -7.84 29.98
N LEU A 57 -2.04 -8.02 29.42
CA LEU A 57 -2.58 -7.21 28.34
C LEU A 57 -3.91 -6.60 28.78
N THR A 58 -4.14 -5.34 28.43
CA THR A 58 -5.44 -4.69 28.66
C THR A 58 -6.25 -4.65 27.37
N ALA A 59 -7.56 -4.45 27.48
CA ALA A 59 -8.42 -4.32 26.33
C ALA A 59 -9.44 -3.18 26.48
N VAL A 60 -9.82 -2.60 25.34
CA VAL A 60 -10.93 -1.66 25.20
C VAL A 60 -11.72 -2.01 23.95
N GLY A 61 -13.04 -1.98 24.03
CA GLY A 61 -13.85 -2.19 22.84
C GLY A 61 -15.33 -2.24 23.10
N THR A 62 -16.07 -2.27 22.01
CA THR A 62 -17.53 -2.29 22.05
C THR A 62 -18.04 -3.69 22.37
N MET A 63 -19.13 -3.80 23.13
CA MET A 63 -19.81 -5.06 23.39
C MET A 63 -21.15 -5.12 22.66
N ARG A 64 -21.48 -6.29 22.10
CA ARG A 64 -22.81 -6.56 21.56
C ARG A 64 -23.83 -6.63 22.69
N LYS A 65 -24.99 -5.99 22.51
CA LYS A 65 -26.04 -5.91 23.54
C LYS A 65 -26.63 -7.27 23.95
N ASN A 66 -26.48 -8.29 23.11
CA ASN A 66 -26.97 -9.65 23.39
C ASN A 66 -26.03 -10.47 24.29
N LYS A 67 -24.91 -9.91 24.76
CA LYS A 67 -23.99 -10.59 25.68
C LYS A 67 -24.64 -10.69 27.06
N ARG A 68 -24.78 -11.92 27.57
CA ARG A 68 -25.45 -12.23 28.86
C ARG A 68 -24.81 -11.54 30.07
N GLN A 69 -23.54 -11.15 29.95
CA GLN A 69 -22.78 -10.48 31.01
C GLN A 69 -23.16 -9.01 31.19
N ILE A 70 -23.93 -8.43 30.27
CA ILE A 70 -24.35 -7.03 30.34
C ILE A 70 -25.65 -6.94 31.15
N PRO A 71 -25.69 -6.17 32.26
CA PRO A 71 -26.93 -5.99 33.01
C PRO A 71 -28.00 -5.27 32.16
N ALA A 72 -29.28 -5.63 32.35
CA ALA A 72 -30.38 -5.06 31.56
C ALA A 72 -30.44 -3.52 31.61
N ALA A 73 -30.11 -2.92 32.76
CA ALA A 73 -30.03 -1.47 32.96
C ALA A 73 -29.01 -0.76 32.02
N PHE A 74 -28.00 -1.48 31.55
CA PHE A 74 -27.03 -0.95 30.59
C PHE A 74 -27.53 -1.02 29.15
N ILE A 75 -28.56 -1.81 28.87
CA ILE A 75 -29.16 -1.98 27.54
C ILE A 75 -30.34 -1.02 27.36
N GLU A 76 -31.14 -0.83 28.41
CA GLU A 76 -32.32 0.03 28.40
C GLU A 76 -31.97 1.51 28.15
N THR A 77 -32.69 2.14 27.21
CA THR A 77 -32.49 3.55 26.84
C THR A 77 -33.73 4.41 26.93
N LYS A 78 -34.90 3.84 27.24
CA LYS A 78 -36.20 4.54 27.15
C LYS A 78 -36.26 5.79 28.04
N HIS A 79 -35.64 5.71 29.23
CA HIS A 79 -35.63 6.77 30.24
C HIS A 79 -34.27 7.47 30.36
N ARG A 80 -33.37 7.26 29.39
CA ARG A 80 -32.00 7.79 29.44
C ARG A 80 -31.88 9.07 28.61
N GLU A 81 -31.32 10.10 29.22
CA GLU A 81 -31.07 11.38 28.57
C GLU A 81 -29.97 11.29 27.50
N LEU A 82 -30.02 12.20 26.52
CA LEU A 82 -29.00 12.31 25.49
C LEU A 82 -27.65 12.68 26.12
N ASN A 83 -26.57 12.03 25.66
CA ASN A 83 -25.22 12.14 26.21
C ASN A 83 -25.05 11.62 27.67
N SER A 84 -26.09 11.04 28.28
CA SER A 84 -25.94 10.39 29.58
C SER A 84 -25.07 9.14 29.50
N SER A 85 -24.40 8.81 30.60
CA SER A 85 -23.58 7.60 30.75
C SER A 85 -23.94 6.84 32.03
N LEU A 86 -23.76 5.53 31.99
CA LEU A 86 -23.91 4.63 33.14
C LEU A 86 -22.66 3.77 33.21
N PHE A 87 -22.05 3.71 34.39
CA PHE A 87 -20.82 2.95 34.63
C PHE A 87 -21.09 1.77 35.55
N GLY A 88 -20.44 0.66 35.27
CA GLY A 88 -20.45 -0.55 36.09
C GLY A 88 -19.03 -0.98 36.34
N TYR A 89 -18.69 -1.23 37.60
CA TYR A 89 -17.32 -1.49 38.01
C TYR A 89 -17.18 -2.92 38.52
N GLN A 90 -16.07 -3.52 38.14
CA GLN A 90 -15.50 -4.68 38.78
C GLN A 90 -14.05 -4.36 39.17
N LYS A 91 -13.41 -5.26 39.93
CA LYS A 91 -12.05 -5.07 40.44
C LYS A 91 -11.06 -4.57 39.37
N ASN A 92 -11.09 -5.16 38.18
CA ASN A 92 -10.12 -4.88 37.11
C ASN A 92 -10.77 -4.41 35.79
N MET A 93 -12.07 -4.10 35.79
CA MET A 93 -12.78 -3.75 34.55
C MET A 93 -13.89 -2.74 34.80
N THR A 94 -14.13 -1.89 33.80
CA THR A 94 -15.21 -0.91 33.77
C THR A 94 -16.05 -1.10 32.52
N LEU A 95 -17.35 -1.26 32.73
CA LEU A 95 -18.38 -1.27 31.70
C LEU A 95 -19.01 0.12 31.62
N VAL A 96 -19.19 0.65 30.42
CA VAL A 96 -19.89 1.92 30.20
C VAL A 96 -20.99 1.77 29.17
N SER A 97 -22.16 2.33 29.46
CA SER A 97 -23.28 2.50 28.53
C SER A 97 -23.55 3.98 28.29
N TYR A 98 -23.23 4.45 27.09
CA TYR A 98 -23.32 5.86 26.68
C TYR A 98 -24.41 6.05 25.63
N VAL A 99 -25.22 7.13 25.74
CA VAL A 99 -26.35 7.42 24.84
C VAL A 99 -26.01 8.57 23.87
N PRO A 100 -25.33 8.30 22.74
CA PRO A 100 -24.98 9.35 21.76
C PRO A 100 -26.19 9.86 20.95
N LYS A 101 -27.29 9.10 20.90
CA LYS A 101 -28.50 9.42 20.15
C LYS A 101 -29.73 8.92 20.91
N LYS A 102 -30.87 9.60 20.78
CA LYS A 102 -32.13 9.18 21.41
C LYS A 102 -32.43 7.71 21.09
N ASN A 103 -32.76 6.93 22.12
CA ASN A 103 -33.03 5.49 22.04
C ASN A 103 -31.89 4.61 21.49
N LYS A 104 -30.66 5.11 21.44
CA LYS A 104 -29.49 4.34 21.00
C LYS A 104 -28.31 4.57 21.94
N ASN A 105 -27.89 3.50 22.60
CA ASN A 105 -26.65 3.46 23.35
C ASN A 105 -25.56 2.63 22.66
N VAL A 106 -24.32 2.94 23.04
CA VAL A 106 -23.12 2.14 22.80
C VAL A 106 -22.60 1.63 24.13
N ILE A 107 -22.23 0.34 24.17
CA ILE A 107 -21.73 -0.31 25.37
C ILE A 107 -20.26 -0.66 25.12
N LEU A 108 -19.38 -0.23 26.01
CA LEU A 108 -17.95 -0.55 25.93
C LEU A 108 -17.51 -1.20 27.23
N LEU A 109 -16.59 -2.16 27.11
CA LEU A 109 -15.86 -2.73 28.23
C LEU A 109 -14.40 -2.32 28.12
N SER A 110 -13.82 -1.97 29.25
CA SER A 110 -12.40 -1.67 29.37
C SER A 110 -11.78 -2.33 30.58
N SER A 111 -10.55 -2.82 30.45
CA SER A 111 -9.72 -3.25 31.57
C SER A 111 -8.53 -2.32 31.88
N MET A 112 -8.42 -1.20 31.16
CA MET A 112 -7.40 -0.17 31.43
C MET A 112 -7.97 1.08 32.13
N HIS A 113 -9.28 1.28 32.08
CA HIS A 113 -9.96 2.39 32.75
C HIS A 113 -10.68 1.87 34.00
N HIS A 114 -10.53 2.57 35.12
CA HIS A 114 -11.04 2.14 36.43
C HIS A 114 -11.92 3.19 37.13
N ASP A 115 -12.29 4.25 36.41
CA ASP A 115 -13.13 5.33 36.92
C ASP A 115 -14.28 5.66 35.95
N GLY A 116 -15.14 6.58 36.39
CA GLY A 116 -16.27 7.11 35.64
C GLY A 116 -15.96 8.42 34.93
N SER A 117 -14.71 8.63 34.51
CA SER A 117 -14.27 9.92 33.98
C SER A 117 -15.05 10.34 32.72
N ILE A 118 -15.49 11.60 32.70
CA ILE A 118 -16.24 12.22 31.60
C ILE A 118 -15.42 13.40 31.08
N VAL A 119 -15.31 13.49 29.76
CA VAL A 119 -14.57 14.53 29.02
C VAL A 119 -15.53 15.35 28.18
N SER A 120 -15.45 16.67 28.29
CA SER A 120 -16.18 17.61 27.43
C SER A 120 -15.54 17.66 26.05
N THR A 121 -16.26 17.18 25.04
CA THR A 121 -15.87 17.25 23.63
C THR A 121 -16.78 18.26 22.91
N GLY A 122 -16.39 19.53 22.94
CA GLY A 122 -17.26 20.64 22.52
C GLY A 122 -18.45 20.76 23.47
N GLN A 123 -19.67 20.79 22.94
CA GLN A 123 -20.91 20.84 23.74
C GLN A 123 -21.39 19.47 24.27
N ARG A 124 -20.63 18.39 24.06
CA ARG A 124 -21.04 17.04 24.45
C ARG A 124 -20.15 16.49 25.54
N GLU A 125 -20.76 15.96 26.58
CA GLU A 125 -20.11 15.15 27.59
C GLU A 125 -20.00 13.71 27.09
N LYS A 126 -18.79 13.15 27.14
CA LYS A 126 -18.50 11.78 26.70
C LYS A 126 -17.66 11.07 27.75
N PRO A 127 -17.94 9.80 28.08
CA PRO A 127 -17.02 8.99 28.86
C PRO A 127 -15.65 8.95 28.20
N GLU A 128 -14.59 9.07 29.01
CA GLU A 128 -13.20 9.01 28.55
C GLU A 128 -12.96 7.72 27.74
N ILE A 129 -13.48 6.57 28.23
CA ILE A 129 -13.42 5.27 27.55
C ILE A 129 -13.91 5.34 26.09
N VAL A 130 -15.00 6.09 25.83
CA VAL A 130 -15.56 6.26 24.49
C VAL A 130 -14.66 7.14 23.63
N VAL A 131 -14.03 8.17 24.21
CA VAL A 131 -13.06 9.02 23.53
C VAL A 131 -11.81 8.22 23.16
N PHE A 132 -11.26 7.47 24.11
CA PHE A 132 -10.10 6.59 23.90
C PHE A 132 -10.36 5.54 22.82
N TYR A 133 -11.50 4.86 22.87
CA TYR A 133 -11.90 3.89 21.85
C TYR A 133 -11.96 4.52 20.46
N ASN A 134 -12.57 5.69 20.32
CA ASN A 134 -12.66 6.38 19.03
C ASN A 134 -11.30 6.80 18.47
N LYS A 135 -10.34 7.14 19.34
CA LYS A 135 -8.97 7.49 18.97
C LYS A 135 -8.18 6.29 18.41
N THR A 136 -8.46 5.08 18.91
CA THR A 136 -7.63 3.89 18.66
C THR A 136 -8.27 2.87 17.71
N LYS A 137 -9.60 2.84 17.59
CA LYS A 137 -10.34 1.83 16.80
C LYS A 137 -10.00 1.82 15.30
N SER A 138 -9.50 2.92 14.75
CA SER A 138 -9.30 3.10 13.30
C SER A 138 -7.94 2.62 12.79
N GLY A 139 -7.10 2.00 13.62
CA GLY A 139 -5.76 1.57 13.21
C GLY A 139 -5.77 0.64 12.00
N VAL A 140 -6.61 -0.41 12.04
CA VAL A 140 -6.75 -1.38 10.95
C VAL A 140 -7.40 -0.75 9.72
N ASP A 141 -8.53 -0.04 9.91
CA ASP A 141 -9.22 0.67 8.81
C ASP A 141 -8.29 1.63 8.05
N ARG A 142 -7.39 2.30 8.79
CA ARG A 142 -6.41 3.20 8.19
C ARG A 142 -5.38 2.43 7.35
N ALA A 143 -4.87 1.31 7.84
CA ALA A 143 -3.97 0.46 7.07
C ALA A 143 -4.66 -0.07 5.80
N ASP A 144 -5.92 -0.48 5.89
CA ASP A 144 -6.72 -0.93 4.74
C ASP A 144 -6.95 0.20 3.72
N GLN A 145 -7.31 1.39 4.18
CA GLN A 145 -7.43 2.56 3.31
C GLN A 145 -6.11 2.87 2.61
N LEU A 146 -5.00 2.82 3.35
CA LEU A 146 -3.67 3.00 2.78
C LEU A 146 -3.37 1.94 1.71
N ALA A 147 -3.72 0.67 1.92
CA ALA A 147 -3.54 -0.40 0.94
C ALA A 147 -4.42 -0.20 -0.31
N GLN A 148 -5.63 0.32 -0.14
CA GLN A 148 -6.54 0.61 -1.27
C GLN A 148 -6.07 1.79 -2.13
N CYS A 149 -5.51 2.85 -1.54
CA CYS A 149 -5.06 4.03 -2.29
C CYS A 149 -3.97 3.71 -3.33
N TYR A 150 -3.10 2.75 -3.06
CA TYR A 150 -2.07 2.30 -4.00
C TYR A 150 -2.06 0.77 -4.05
N ASN A 151 -3.06 0.22 -4.72
CA ASN A 151 -3.30 -1.21 -4.75
C ASN A 151 -2.61 -1.89 -5.95
N THR A 152 -1.78 -2.90 -5.68
CA THR A 152 -1.12 -3.72 -6.71
C THR A 152 -1.97 -4.86 -7.25
N ALA A 153 -3.16 -5.10 -6.68
CA ALA A 153 -4.03 -6.20 -7.10
C ALA A 153 -4.38 -6.14 -8.59
N ARG A 154 -4.49 -7.32 -9.20
CA ARG A 154 -4.91 -7.51 -10.59
C ARG A 154 -6.01 -8.56 -10.65
N LYS A 155 -6.89 -8.43 -11.65
CA LYS A 155 -7.90 -9.45 -11.94
C LYS A 155 -7.21 -10.79 -12.16
N SER A 156 -7.63 -11.80 -11.41
CA SER A 156 -7.07 -13.15 -11.46
C SER A 156 -8.15 -14.15 -11.07
N GLN A 157 -8.13 -15.32 -11.69
CA GLN A 157 -8.96 -16.48 -11.31
C GLN A 157 -8.26 -17.39 -10.29
N ARG A 158 -7.09 -16.97 -9.78
CA ARG A 158 -6.29 -17.72 -8.80
C ARG A 158 -6.29 -16.96 -7.48
N TRP A 159 -7.05 -17.45 -6.49
CA TRP A 159 -7.16 -16.82 -5.17
C TRP A 159 -5.83 -16.62 -4.43
N PRO A 160 -4.77 -17.44 -4.58
CA PRO A 160 -3.50 -17.18 -3.89
C PRO A 160 -2.87 -15.86 -4.33
N LEU A 161 -3.14 -15.41 -5.56
CA LEU A 161 -2.68 -14.10 -6.02
C LEU A 161 -3.35 -12.95 -5.27
N ALA A 162 -4.59 -13.11 -4.80
CA ALA A 162 -5.23 -12.07 -3.98
C ALA A 162 -4.46 -11.86 -2.67
N ILE A 163 -4.01 -12.94 -2.04
CA ILE A 163 -3.16 -12.89 -0.84
C ILE A 163 -1.80 -12.28 -1.16
N PHE A 164 -1.15 -12.72 -2.24
CA PHE A 164 0.13 -12.18 -2.67
C PHE A 164 0.08 -10.66 -2.88
N PHE A 165 -0.94 -10.15 -3.59
CA PHE A 165 -1.08 -8.72 -3.80
C PHE A 165 -1.38 -7.96 -2.50
N HIS A 166 -2.17 -8.54 -1.59
CA HIS A 166 -2.41 -7.95 -0.28
C HIS A 166 -1.11 -7.86 0.53
N LEU A 167 -0.31 -8.94 0.57
CA LEU A 167 0.99 -8.96 1.21
C LEU A 167 1.95 -7.92 0.64
N LEU A 168 1.94 -7.71 -0.68
CA LEU A 168 2.75 -6.69 -1.33
C LEU A 168 2.33 -5.28 -0.88
N ASN A 169 1.03 -4.99 -0.86
CA ASN A 169 0.50 -3.71 -0.39
C ASN A 169 0.88 -3.43 1.08
N VAL A 170 0.71 -4.42 1.97
CA VAL A 170 1.04 -4.29 3.41
C VAL A 170 2.55 -4.12 3.61
N SER A 171 3.37 -4.90 2.88
CA SER A 171 4.83 -4.81 2.95
C SER A 171 5.33 -3.40 2.62
N VAL A 172 4.79 -2.78 1.59
CA VAL A 172 5.17 -1.41 1.18
C VAL A 172 4.75 -0.38 2.23
N ILE A 173 3.60 -0.55 2.88
CA ILE A 173 3.17 0.32 3.98
C ILE A 173 4.14 0.20 5.15
N ASN A 174 4.47 -1.01 5.58
CA ASN A 174 5.39 -1.27 6.69
C ASN A 174 6.79 -0.73 6.39
N ALA A 175 7.30 -0.98 5.18
CA ALA A 175 8.60 -0.45 4.75
C ALA A 175 8.63 1.08 4.78
N CYS A 176 7.53 1.75 4.37
CA CYS A 176 7.43 3.20 4.42
C CYS A 176 7.47 3.72 5.87
N VAL A 177 6.77 3.06 6.79
CA VAL A 177 6.77 3.44 8.22
C VAL A 177 8.18 3.32 8.80
N ILE A 178 8.87 2.20 8.54
CA ILE A 178 10.24 1.98 9.01
C ILE A 178 11.19 3.02 8.40
N HIS A 179 11.08 3.28 7.11
CA HIS A 179 11.93 4.27 6.42
C HIS A 179 11.75 5.67 7.01
N GLN A 180 10.50 6.13 7.17
CA GLN A 180 10.19 7.44 7.76
C GLN A 180 10.72 7.56 9.19
N HIS A 181 10.64 6.48 9.97
CA HIS A 181 11.16 6.47 11.33
C HIS A 181 12.69 6.58 11.37
N ASN A 182 13.38 5.87 10.46
CA ASN A 182 14.84 5.84 10.42
C ASN A 182 15.47 7.10 9.79
N SER A 183 14.84 7.68 8.76
CA SER A 183 15.37 8.87 8.09
C SER A 183 14.96 10.18 8.76
N GLY A 184 13.87 10.17 9.54
CA GLY A 184 13.23 11.40 10.02
C GLY A 184 12.55 12.20 8.91
N GLU A 185 12.60 11.74 7.66
CA GLU A 185 12.02 12.44 6.51
C GLU A 185 10.55 12.05 6.31
N SER A 186 9.67 13.03 6.43
CA SER A 186 8.25 12.85 6.09
C SER A 186 7.98 13.21 4.62
N GLY A 187 8.38 12.32 3.72
CA GLY A 187 8.07 12.44 2.29
C GLY A 187 6.64 11.98 1.92
N LYS A 188 6.16 12.40 0.75
CA LYS A 188 4.92 11.84 0.17
C LYS A 188 5.12 10.35 -0.11
N ARG A 189 4.25 9.48 0.42
CA ARG A 189 4.29 8.01 0.21
C ARG A 189 4.41 7.61 -1.27
N LYS A 190 3.79 8.38 -2.18
CA LYS A 190 3.91 8.19 -3.64
C LYS A 190 5.36 8.14 -4.10
N ASN A 191 6.21 9.02 -3.58
CA ASN A 191 7.61 9.13 -3.98
C ASN A 191 8.38 7.91 -3.47
N PHE A 192 8.16 7.52 -2.21
CA PHE A 192 8.73 6.29 -1.64
C PHE A 192 8.38 5.05 -2.49
N ILE A 193 7.11 4.88 -2.85
CA ILE A 193 6.65 3.77 -3.71
C ILE A 193 7.35 3.81 -5.08
N LYS A 194 7.44 4.99 -5.70
CA LYS A 194 8.13 5.14 -6.99
C LYS A 194 9.61 4.75 -6.88
N ASN A 195 10.31 5.25 -5.86
CA ASN A 195 11.73 4.99 -5.68
C ASN A 195 12.01 3.49 -5.51
N ILE A 196 11.26 2.82 -4.62
CA ILE A 196 11.37 1.36 -4.46
C ILE A 196 11.08 0.63 -5.78
N ALA A 197 10.02 1.02 -6.49
CA ALA A 197 9.69 0.37 -7.75
C ALA A 197 10.82 0.52 -8.77
N PHE A 198 11.43 1.71 -8.87
CA PHE A 198 12.58 1.94 -9.74
C PHE A 198 13.81 1.15 -9.29
N GLU A 199 14.18 1.20 -8.01
CA GLU A 199 15.33 0.44 -7.47
C GLU A 199 15.20 -1.07 -7.71
N LEU A 200 14.01 -1.64 -7.50
CA LEU A 200 13.74 -3.05 -7.80
C LEU A 200 13.86 -3.37 -9.29
N LEU A 201 13.58 -2.41 -10.18
CA LEU A 201 13.69 -2.58 -11.63
C LEU A 201 15.12 -2.42 -12.14
N GLN A 202 15.98 -1.65 -11.47
CA GLN A 202 17.32 -1.29 -11.98
C GLN A 202 18.17 -2.48 -12.45
N PRO A 203 18.31 -3.59 -11.69
CA PRO A 203 19.12 -4.73 -12.12
C PRO A 203 18.59 -5.37 -13.42
N TYR A 204 17.27 -5.46 -13.56
CA TYR A 204 16.61 -6.01 -14.74
C TYR A 204 16.73 -5.08 -15.95
N LEU A 205 16.65 -3.78 -15.72
CA LEU A 205 16.84 -2.77 -16.76
C LEU A 205 18.28 -2.81 -17.30
N ARG A 206 19.28 -2.93 -16.41
CA ARG A 206 20.69 -3.09 -16.81
C ARG A 206 20.90 -4.37 -17.63
N SER A 207 20.43 -5.51 -17.15
CA SER A 207 20.53 -6.79 -17.89
C SER A 207 19.82 -6.73 -19.25
N ARG A 208 18.72 -5.97 -19.35
CA ARG A 208 17.99 -5.80 -20.61
C ARG A 208 18.76 -5.00 -21.66
N LEU A 209 19.67 -4.10 -21.26
CA LEU A 209 20.52 -3.36 -22.20
C LEU A 209 21.51 -4.28 -22.92
N ASP A 210 21.91 -5.40 -22.30
CA ASP A 210 22.81 -6.38 -22.91
C ASP A 210 22.15 -7.18 -24.04
N CYS A 211 20.81 -7.13 -24.14
CA CYS A 211 20.08 -7.78 -25.23
C CYS A 211 20.36 -7.09 -26.58
N LYS A 212 21.06 -7.80 -27.47
CA LYS A 212 21.39 -7.32 -28.84
C LYS A 212 20.16 -7.02 -29.71
N SER A 213 19.03 -7.68 -29.44
CA SER A 213 17.77 -7.48 -30.16
C SER A 213 16.92 -6.32 -29.62
N LEU A 214 17.39 -5.63 -28.57
CA LEU A 214 16.66 -4.51 -27.99
C LEU A 214 16.56 -3.35 -29.00
N THR A 215 15.36 -2.79 -29.13
CA THR A 215 15.14 -1.65 -30.02
C THR A 215 15.84 -0.40 -29.49
N GLU A 216 16.35 0.44 -30.40
CA GLU A 216 17.03 1.69 -30.05
C GLU A 216 16.18 2.60 -29.16
N LYS A 217 14.88 2.70 -29.47
CA LYS A 217 13.93 3.47 -28.66
C LYS A 217 13.88 2.99 -27.20
N LEU A 218 13.80 1.68 -26.98
CA LEU A 218 13.78 1.13 -25.62
C LEU A 218 15.14 1.32 -24.94
N ARG A 219 16.24 1.19 -25.67
CA ARG A 219 17.60 1.42 -25.16
C ARG A 219 17.74 2.83 -24.58
N LEU A 220 17.40 3.84 -25.38
CA LEU A 220 17.42 5.26 -24.96
C LEU A 220 16.50 5.53 -23.76
N GLN A 221 15.31 4.91 -23.73
CA GLN A 221 14.39 5.06 -22.60
C GLN A 221 14.96 4.47 -21.30
N ILE A 222 15.60 3.30 -21.38
CA ILE A 222 16.20 2.65 -20.22
C ILE A 222 17.39 3.46 -19.72
N ASP A 223 18.29 3.88 -20.62
CA ASP A 223 19.46 4.70 -20.26
C ASP A 223 19.06 6.01 -19.58
N ALA A 224 17.99 6.66 -20.05
CA ALA A 224 17.50 7.91 -19.45
C ALA A 224 16.96 7.75 -18.01
N HIS A 225 16.59 6.54 -17.59
CA HIS A 225 15.98 6.27 -16.27
C HIS A 225 16.92 5.55 -15.30
N LEU A 226 18.10 5.09 -15.77
CA LEU A 226 19.10 4.47 -14.90
C LEU A 226 20.05 5.53 -14.33
N PRO A 227 20.26 5.56 -13.00
CA PRO A 227 21.28 6.41 -12.41
C PRO A 227 22.68 5.84 -12.70
N GLY A 228 23.53 6.64 -13.33
CA GLY A 228 24.91 6.33 -13.66
C GLY A 228 25.41 7.11 -14.88
N PRO A 229 26.73 7.28 -15.06
CA PRO A 229 27.27 7.91 -16.26
C PRO A 229 26.83 7.07 -17.46
N SER A 230 26.17 7.71 -18.42
CA SER A 230 25.95 7.12 -19.73
C SER A 230 27.31 6.65 -20.22
N THR A 231 27.55 5.34 -20.27
CA THR A 231 28.76 4.82 -20.90
C THR A 231 28.57 5.00 -22.40
N THR A 232 28.68 6.24 -22.88
CA THR A 232 29.12 6.51 -24.23
C THR A 232 30.55 6.00 -24.30
N GLN A 233 30.70 4.69 -24.48
CA GLN A 233 31.96 4.14 -24.94
C GLN A 233 32.18 4.80 -26.30
N ASP A 234 33.11 5.76 -26.30
CA ASP A 234 33.70 6.37 -27.47
C ASP A 234 34.53 5.28 -28.18
N THR A 235 33.81 4.31 -28.74
CA THR A 235 34.39 3.34 -29.67
C THR A 235 34.44 4.07 -30.99
N GLY A 236 35.66 4.34 -31.47
CA GLY A 236 35.92 5.00 -32.75
C GLY A 236 34.90 4.56 -33.80
N ILE A 237 34.21 5.53 -34.40
CA ILE A 237 32.98 5.34 -35.16
C ILE A 237 33.25 4.48 -36.39
N GLU A 238 33.19 3.16 -36.24
CA GLU A 238 32.95 2.26 -37.34
C GLU A 238 31.49 2.45 -37.75
N ILE A 239 31.25 3.09 -38.90
CA ILE A 239 29.89 3.25 -39.42
C ILE A 239 29.33 1.84 -39.74
N LYS A 240 28.59 1.29 -38.78
CA LYS A 240 27.91 0.01 -38.91
C LYS A 240 26.81 0.14 -39.96
N LYS A 241 26.77 -0.83 -40.89
CA LYS A 241 25.72 -0.91 -41.91
C LYS A 241 24.35 -1.02 -41.24
N LYS A 242 23.46 -0.03 -41.41
CA LYS A 242 22.05 -0.10 -40.98
C LYS A 242 21.11 -0.19 -42.18
N ARG A 243 19.84 -0.55 -41.95
CA ARG A 243 18.81 -0.61 -43.00
C ARG A 243 18.52 0.80 -43.51
N CYS A 244 18.32 0.94 -44.82
CA CYS A 244 17.84 2.17 -45.41
C CYS A 244 16.47 2.58 -44.83
N LYS A 245 16.31 3.86 -44.47
CA LYS A 245 15.07 4.42 -43.93
C LYS A 245 13.87 4.30 -44.87
N PHE A 246 14.11 4.39 -46.18
CA PHE A 246 13.06 4.43 -47.21
C PHE A 246 12.74 3.05 -47.81
N CYS A 247 13.60 2.05 -47.64
CA CYS A 247 13.32 0.70 -48.13
C CYS A 247 12.25 0.00 -47.27
N PRO A 248 11.34 -0.78 -47.90
CA PRO A 248 10.45 -1.69 -47.17
C PRO A 248 11.24 -2.63 -46.25
N ARG A 249 10.68 -2.95 -45.07
CA ARG A 249 11.36 -3.80 -44.08
C ARG A 249 11.77 -5.18 -44.61
N LYS A 250 11.04 -5.72 -45.59
CA LYS A 250 11.28 -7.05 -46.19
C LYS A 250 12.55 -7.11 -47.03
N GLU A 251 12.96 -6.00 -47.65
CA GLU A 251 14.16 -5.96 -48.49
C GLU A 251 15.46 -5.92 -47.68
N ASP A 252 15.39 -5.48 -46.43
CA ASP A 252 16.52 -5.33 -45.49
C ASP A 252 17.78 -4.67 -46.08
N ARG A 253 17.63 -3.78 -47.06
CA ARG A 253 18.75 -3.19 -47.80
C ARG A 253 19.65 -2.38 -46.85
N LYS A 254 20.86 -2.88 -46.61
CA LYS A 254 21.83 -2.28 -45.69
C LYS A 254 22.73 -1.26 -46.38
N THR A 255 23.04 -0.16 -45.70
CA THR A 255 23.86 0.94 -46.22
C THR A 255 24.78 1.49 -45.12
N LYS A 256 25.94 2.02 -45.52
CA LYS A 256 26.81 2.84 -44.67
C LYS A 256 26.59 4.34 -44.93
N THR A 257 25.87 4.71 -45.98
CA THR A 257 25.66 6.11 -46.36
C THR A 257 24.63 6.74 -45.43
N VAL A 258 24.96 7.91 -44.91
CA VAL A 258 24.15 8.69 -43.97
C VAL A 258 23.90 10.06 -44.58
N CYS A 259 22.64 10.53 -44.57
CA CYS A 259 22.31 11.89 -44.97
C CYS A 259 22.93 12.88 -43.99
N SER A 260 23.64 13.89 -44.50
CA SER A 260 24.28 14.94 -43.71
C SER A 260 23.27 15.78 -42.93
N GLU A 261 22.07 16.01 -43.46
CA GLU A 261 21.05 16.85 -42.82
C GLU A 261 20.22 16.10 -41.77
N CYS A 262 19.69 14.92 -42.12
CA CYS A 262 18.75 14.20 -41.26
C CYS A 262 19.34 12.98 -40.54
N ALA A 263 20.66 12.75 -40.66
CA ALA A 263 21.41 11.65 -40.06
C ALA A 263 20.84 10.23 -40.33
N SER A 264 19.97 10.10 -41.33
CA SER A 264 19.29 8.84 -41.66
C SER A 264 20.16 7.99 -42.57
N HIS A 265 20.13 6.66 -42.40
CA HIS A 265 20.84 5.73 -43.28
C HIS A 265 20.05 5.55 -44.59
N ILE A 266 20.68 5.79 -45.73
CA ILE A 266 20.04 5.81 -47.05
C ILE A 266 20.83 4.92 -48.03
N CYS A 267 20.15 4.07 -48.80
CA CYS A 267 20.80 3.25 -49.83
C CYS A 267 20.99 4.05 -51.12
N SER A 268 21.85 3.56 -52.03
CA SER A 268 22.14 4.22 -53.31
C SER A 268 20.91 4.45 -54.21
N PHE A 269 19.81 3.72 -54.01
CA PHE A 269 18.56 3.91 -54.76
C PHE A 269 17.70 5.06 -54.24
N HIS A 270 17.94 5.49 -53.00
CA HIS A 270 17.21 6.57 -52.33
C HIS A 270 18.10 7.79 -52.07
N SER A 271 19.28 7.85 -52.70
CA SER A 271 20.24 8.94 -52.56
C SER A 271 20.84 9.31 -53.91
N THR A 272 21.08 10.60 -54.13
CA THR A 272 21.85 11.11 -55.27
C THR A 272 23.18 11.67 -54.75
N ILE A 273 24.27 11.47 -55.51
CA ILE A 273 25.58 12.05 -55.18
C ILE A 273 25.68 13.40 -55.89
N LEU A 274 25.92 14.46 -55.13
CA LEU A 274 26.17 15.80 -55.64
C LEU A 274 27.58 16.23 -55.21
N CYS A 275 28.30 16.96 -56.07
CA CYS A 275 29.49 17.69 -55.61
C CYS A 275 29.06 18.86 -54.71
N MET A 276 30.01 19.46 -53.99
CA MET A 276 29.72 20.55 -53.05
C MET A 276 29.01 21.73 -53.73
N ASP A 277 29.42 22.10 -54.95
CA ASP A 277 28.82 23.22 -55.69
C ASP A 277 27.38 22.92 -56.14
N CYS A 278 27.11 21.68 -56.59
CA CYS A 278 25.76 21.28 -56.97
C CYS A 278 24.84 21.13 -55.75
N ALA A 279 25.37 20.69 -54.61
CA ALA A 279 24.63 20.62 -53.36
C ALA A 279 24.27 22.02 -52.84
N ALA A 280 25.20 22.99 -52.93
CA ALA A 280 24.95 24.38 -52.55
C ALA A 280 23.84 25.02 -53.43
N LYS A 281 23.89 24.82 -54.74
CA LYS A 281 22.86 25.31 -55.67
C LYS A 281 21.48 24.71 -55.41
N ALA A 282 21.42 23.39 -55.16
CA ALA A 282 20.16 22.72 -54.83
C ALA A 282 19.57 23.18 -53.49
N ALA A 283 20.39 23.64 -52.54
CA ALA A 283 19.92 24.21 -51.28
C ALA A 283 19.36 25.63 -51.46
N GLU A 284 19.88 26.41 -52.42
CA GLU A 284 19.40 27.76 -52.73
C GLU A 284 18.03 27.75 -53.44
N GLU A 285 17.78 26.81 -54.35
CA GLU A 285 16.50 26.69 -55.07
C GLU A 285 15.31 26.32 -54.16
N VAL A 286 15.55 25.67 -53.02
CA VAL A 286 14.50 25.28 -52.05
C VAL A 286 14.04 26.46 -51.19
N VAL A 287 14.82 27.55 -51.11
CA VAL A 287 14.50 28.73 -50.29
C VAL A 287 13.72 29.80 -51.08
N THR A 288 13.67 29.70 -52.41
CA THR A 288 13.04 30.71 -53.29
C THR A 288 11.58 30.44 -53.66
N ASP A 289 10.96 29.40 -53.08
CA ASP A 289 9.58 28.98 -53.40
C ASP A 289 8.59 29.20 -52.23
N ASP A 290 8.88 30.15 -51.33
CA ASP A 290 7.93 30.73 -50.35
C ASP A 290 7.51 32.16 -50.74
#